data_AF-A0A2D5B0U7-F1
#
_entry.id   AF-A0A2D5B0U7-F1
#
_cell.length_a   1.000
_cell.length_b   1.000
_cell.length_c   1.000
_cell.angle_alpha   90.00
_cell.angle_beta   90.00
_cell.angle_gamma   90.00
#
_symmetry.space_group_name_H-M   'P 1'
#
loop_
_entity.id
_entity.type
_entity.pdbx_description
1 polymer ?
#
loop_
_entity_poly.entity_id
_entity_poly.type
_entity_poly.pdbx_seq_one_letter_code
_entity_poly.pdbx_strand_id
1 'polypeptide(L)'
;MSRSTGLLVFSLVMLAIHAGARQVDDDIRTEAVPAYVLDARRLRTAFLDLYGRPPFTDERRVWEGRGMSELLDVALRDPAFWQNWFDEELYYFLLIENFRPTSERVLSVPEALAEGGLCVRDALHRIVISASFDRRNPGNDTFVTVVMEQLLGLTVQKVPRELEIGKRLYDGGQGNFLGRAGSSQADVVRIAVEDRRMLQQFLKRGCGRILRREATGRELAQWSRRVGKSGQKYNDLLRDWFLSEDYDERLATRAAQPNRIFIRSLFVDLMDRLPGEDESRRMRNALDGLADAGPLRSVIARLLVDSGRAAIPEKANITDPTRWITSLFERYLGRAPLPEETAVFARAFHDPECRPATIVYALVSHPEYQTW
;
A
#
# COMPACT_ATOMS: atom_id res chain seq x y z
N MET A 1 18.85 -23.89 26.62
CA MET A 1 19.67 -23.03 25.74
C MET A 1 19.01 -22.95 24.38
N SER A 2 18.23 -21.89 24.14
CA SER A 2 17.91 -21.37 22.80
C SER A 2 17.32 -19.97 23.01
N ARG A 3 17.97 -18.97 22.42
CA ARG A 3 17.76 -17.54 22.73
C ARG A 3 16.56 -16.99 21.99
N SER A 4 15.64 -16.42 22.77
CA SER A 4 14.66 -15.43 22.33
C SER A 4 15.40 -14.15 21.91
N THR A 5 15.39 -13.83 20.63
CA THR A 5 15.92 -12.59 20.07
C THR A 5 15.02 -12.19 18.91
N GLY A 6 14.05 -11.33 19.15
CA GLY A 6 13.09 -10.96 18.10
C GLY A 6 12.07 -9.88 18.44
N LEU A 7 12.33 -9.01 19.44
CA LEU A 7 11.37 -7.96 19.81
C LEU A 7 11.97 -6.57 20.07
N LEU A 8 13.25 -6.34 19.75
CA LEU A 8 13.97 -5.10 20.13
C LEU A 8 14.26 -4.11 18.99
N VAL A 9 13.85 -4.38 17.75
CA VAL A 9 14.20 -3.50 16.62
C VAL A 9 13.20 -2.35 16.42
N PHE A 10 11.94 -2.50 16.82
CA PHE A 10 10.92 -1.45 16.60
C PHE A 10 10.98 -0.28 17.60
N SER A 11 11.52 -0.46 18.81
CA SER A 11 11.62 0.62 19.81
C SER A 11 12.80 1.56 19.59
N LEU A 12 13.80 1.19 18.76
CA LEU A 12 15.02 2.00 18.60
C LEU A 12 14.88 3.14 17.58
N VAL A 13 13.93 3.05 16.63
CA VAL A 13 13.69 4.15 15.66
C VAL A 13 12.88 5.30 16.30
N MET A 14 12.04 5.01 17.30
CA MET A 14 11.27 6.05 18.02
C MET A 14 12.11 6.86 19.02
N LEU A 15 13.26 6.37 19.49
CA LEU A 15 14.05 7.03 20.53
C LEU A 15 15.09 8.04 20.02
N ALA A 16 15.31 8.14 18.70
CA ALA A 16 16.36 9.00 18.12
C ALA A 16 15.93 10.48 17.91
N ILE A 17 14.73 10.88 18.36
CA ILE A 17 14.20 12.25 18.14
C ILE A 17 14.46 13.20 19.34
N HIS A 18 15.11 12.77 20.43
CA HIS A 18 15.14 13.56 21.69
C HIS A 18 16.50 13.66 22.41
N ALA A 19 17.58 14.07 21.74
CA ALA A 19 18.76 14.61 22.44
C ALA A 19 19.65 15.49 21.54
N GLY A 20 19.41 16.80 21.58
CA GLY A 20 20.23 17.78 20.86
C GLY A 20 19.83 19.21 21.19
N ALA A 21 19.75 19.57 22.47
CA ALA A 21 19.56 20.95 22.88
C ALA A 21 20.84 21.75 22.59
N ARG A 22 20.93 22.32 21.39
CA ARG A 22 21.77 23.48 21.09
C ARG A 22 20.93 24.73 21.29
N GLN A 23 21.44 25.63 22.10
CA GLN A 23 20.97 27.00 22.24
C GLN A 23 21.15 27.71 20.89
N VAL A 24 20.04 28.07 20.23
CA VAL A 24 20.00 28.77 18.94
C VAL A 24 19.34 30.12 19.17
N ASP A 25 20.01 31.16 18.65
CA ASP A 25 19.56 32.54 18.55
C ASP A 25 18.09 32.69 18.13
N ASP A 26 17.43 33.72 18.68
CA ASP A 26 16.10 34.23 18.31
C ASP A 26 16.12 34.79 16.88
N ASP A 27 16.22 33.89 15.91
CA ASP A 27 15.96 34.20 14.51
C ASP A 27 14.46 33.94 14.28
N ILE A 28 13.73 34.96 13.84
CA ILE A 28 12.29 34.94 13.59
C ILE A 28 11.99 33.91 12.50
N ARG A 29 11.88 32.64 12.89
CA ARG A 29 11.36 31.57 12.06
C ARG A 29 9.87 31.81 11.97
N THR A 30 9.46 32.37 10.85
CA THR A 30 8.07 32.26 10.40
C THR A 30 7.75 30.77 10.34
N GLU A 31 7.11 30.23 11.38
CA GLU A 31 6.63 28.85 11.37
C GLU A 31 5.63 28.74 10.23
N ALA A 32 6.08 28.20 9.10
CA ALA A 32 5.21 27.93 7.98
C ALA A 32 4.13 26.98 8.48
N VAL A 33 2.88 27.45 8.53
CA VAL A 33 1.72 26.62 8.86
C VAL A 33 1.81 25.38 7.96
N PRO A 34 1.85 24.17 8.54
CA PRO A 34 1.98 22.96 7.74
C PRO A 34 0.82 22.93 6.73
N ALA A 35 1.18 22.81 5.45
CA ALA A 35 0.24 22.99 4.33
C ALA A 35 -1.06 22.19 4.51
N TYR A 36 -1.00 21.03 5.20
CA TYR A 36 -2.17 20.24 5.59
C TYR A 36 -1.95 19.51 6.92
N VAL A 37 -2.79 19.81 7.91
CA VAL A 37 -2.86 19.06 9.18
C VAL A 37 -3.57 17.72 8.95
N LEU A 38 -3.02 16.65 9.55
CA LEU A 38 -3.55 15.30 9.52
C LEU A 38 -4.67 15.13 10.55
N ASP A 39 -5.91 15.27 10.09
CA ASP A 39 -7.09 14.81 10.82
C ASP A 39 -7.27 13.28 10.72
N ALA A 40 -8.26 12.73 11.43
CA ALA A 40 -8.53 11.29 11.43
C ALA A 40 -8.75 10.70 10.02
N ARG A 41 -9.34 11.47 9.09
CA ARG A 41 -9.65 11.02 7.73
C ARG A 41 -8.38 10.95 6.91
N ARG A 42 -7.68 12.08 6.83
CA ARG A 42 -6.43 12.26 6.08
C ARG A 42 -5.38 11.28 6.56
N LEU A 43 -5.24 11.13 7.88
CA LEU A 43 -4.29 10.20 8.46
C LEU A 43 -4.62 8.75 8.09
N ARG A 44 -5.88 8.31 8.26
CA ARG A 44 -6.29 6.95 7.91
C ARG A 44 -6.05 6.68 6.42
N THR A 45 -6.52 7.56 5.55
CA THR A 45 -6.38 7.38 4.09
C THR A 45 -4.91 7.41 3.66
N ALA A 46 -4.09 8.33 4.19
CA ALA A 46 -2.66 8.35 3.88
C ALA A 46 -1.96 7.05 4.30
N PHE A 47 -2.27 6.52 5.49
CA PHE A 47 -1.72 5.24 5.92
C PHE A 47 -2.17 4.07 5.03
N LEU A 48 -3.43 4.06 4.57
CA LEU A 48 -3.91 3.05 3.64
C LEU A 48 -3.15 3.11 2.29
N ASP A 49 -2.86 4.29 1.78
CA ASP A 49 -2.15 4.45 0.51
C ASP A 49 -0.63 4.27 0.59
N LEU A 50 -0.03 4.63 1.72
CA LEU A 50 1.41 4.48 1.99
C LEU A 50 1.73 3.04 2.44
N TYR A 51 1.01 2.55 3.45
CA TYR A 51 1.34 1.31 4.16
C TYR A 51 0.37 0.16 3.89
N GLY A 52 -0.75 0.38 3.18
CA GLY A 52 -1.74 -0.67 2.90
C GLY A 52 -2.53 -1.11 4.13
N ARG A 53 -2.59 -0.26 5.17
CA ARG A 53 -3.26 -0.47 6.46
C ARG A 53 -3.55 0.88 7.13
N PRO A 54 -4.47 0.99 8.10
CA PRO A 54 -4.60 2.16 8.94
C PRO A 54 -3.41 2.31 9.89
N PRO A 55 -3.28 3.46 10.58
CA PRO A 55 -2.24 3.63 11.59
C PRO A 55 -2.50 2.71 12.80
N PHE A 56 -1.44 2.17 13.37
CA PHE A 56 -1.47 1.57 14.70
C PHE A 56 -1.82 2.62 15.76
N THR A 57 -2.19 2.18 16.96
CA THR A 57 -2.57 3.08 18.06
C THR A 57 -1.48 4.10 18.39
N ASP A 58 -0.22 3.66 18.46
CA ASP A 58 0.92 4.55 18.76
C ASP A 58 1.26 5.48 17.60
N GLU A 59 1.18 5.00 16.35
CA GLU A 59 1.40 5.84 15.17
C GLU A 59 0.34 6.94 15.06
N ARG A 60 -0.93 6.62 15.36
CA ARG A 60 -2.00 7.60 15.39
C ARG A 60 -1.70 8.72 16.37
N ARG A 61 -1.32 8.37 17.60
CA ARG A 61 -0.98 9.34 18.65
C ARG A 61 0.18 10.25 18.25
N VAL A 62 1.14 9.73 17.48
CA VAL A 62 2.29 10.50 17.01
C VAL A 62 1.91 11.46 15.89
N TRP A 63 1.10 11.00 14.92
CA TRP A 63 0.88 11.72 13.67
C TRP A 63 -0.39 12.57 13.62
N GLU A 64 -1.39 12.28 14.47
CA GLU A 64 -2.60 13.08 14.53
C GLU A 64 -2.29 14.53 14.92
N GLY A 65 -2.80 15.47 14.12
CA GLY A 65 -2.50 16.90 14.27
C GLY A 65 -1.16 17.36 13.66
N ARG A 66 -0.32 16.46 13.13
CA ARG A 66 0.93 16.84 12.43
C ARG A 66 0.71 17.14 10.94
N GLY A 67 1.74 17.67 10.28
CA GLY A 67 1.71 17.95 8.85
C GLY A 67 1.91 16.71 7.96
N MET A 68 1.14 16.61 6.86
CA MET A 68 1.33 15.55 5.84
C MET A 68 2.77 15.51 5.30
N SER A 69 3.37 16.68 5.09
CA SER A 69 4.74 16.83 4.60
C SER A 69 5.76 16.07 5.47
N GLU A 70 5.62 16.16 6.79
CA GLU A 70 6.49 15.47 7.76
C GLU A 70 6.28 13.95 7.74
N LEU A 71 5.02 13.50 7.64
CA LEU A 71 4.71 12.08 7.49
C LEU A 71 5.39 11.50 6.25
N LEU A 72 5.34 12.21 5.12
CA LEU A 72 5.96 11.76 3.87
C LEU A 72 7.50 11.70 3.95
N ASP A 73 8.14 12.62 4.68
CA ASP A 73 9.60 12.62 4.87
C ASP A 73 10.08 11.38 5.61
N VAL A 74 9.26 10.87 6.55
CA VAL A 74 9.53 9.62 7.26
C VAL A 74 9.11 8.41 6.42
N ALA A 75 7.88 8.40 5.90
CA ALA A 75 7.29 7.24 5.23
C ALA A 75 8.04 6.83 3.97
N LEU A 76 8.51 7.78 3.15
CA LEU A 76 9.23 7.45 1.90
C LEU A 76 10.64 6.86 2.12
N ARG A 77 11.14 6.91 3.36
CA ARG A 77 12.41 6.30 3.80
C ARG A 77 12.19 5.05 4.66
N ASP A 78 10.94 4.70 4.92
CA ASP A 78 10.56 3.57 5.75
C ASP A 78 10.48 2.29 4.91
N PRO A 79 11.22 1.23 5.24
CA PRO A 79 11.08 -0.07 4.58
C PRO A 79 9.64 -0.60 4.55
N ALA A 80 8.79 -0.27 5.53
CA ALA A 80 7.40 -0.72 5.57
C ALA A 80 6.54 -0.10 4.44
N PHE A 81 6.81 1.15 4.03
CA PHE A 81 6.18 1.76 2.85
C PHE A 81 6.58 0.99 1.58
N TRP A 82 7.88 0.72 1.44
CA TRP A 82 8.40 0.00 0.28
C TRP A 82 8.00 -1.47 0.25
N GLN A 83 7.76 -2.08 1.41
CA GLN A 83 7.20 -3.42 1.50
C GLN A 83 5.77 -3.45 0.97
N ASN A 84 4.96 -2.45 1.33
CA ASN A 84 3.61 -2.32 0.76
C ASN A 84 3.66 -2.11 -0.76
N TRP A 85 4.51 -1.19 -1.24
CA TRP A 85 4.73 -1.00 -2.68
C TRP A 85 5.16 -2.30 -3.37
N PHE A 86 6.08 -3.05 -2.77
CA PHE A 86 6.58 -4.30 -3.33
C PHE A 86 5.48 -5.36 -3.41
N ASP A 87 4.67 -5.51 -2.36
CA ASP A 87 3.53 -6.43 -2.36
C ASP A 87 2.46 -6.05 -3.41
N GLU A 88 2.26 -4.75 -3.66
CA GLU A 88 1.42 -4.26 -4.76
C GLU A 88 1.95 -4.69 -6.13
N GLU A 89 3.25 -4.55 -6.36
CA GLU A 89 3.88 -4.98 -7.62
C GLU A 89 3.84 -6.50 -7.79
N LEU A 90 4.09 -7.27 -6.72
CA LEU A 90 3.93 -8.73 -6.77
C LEU A 90 2.48 -9.13 -7.09
N TYR A 91 1.50 -8.44 -6.51
CA TYR A 91 0.09 -8.68 -6.82
C TYR A 91 -0.23 -8.35 -8.29
N TYR A 92 0.28 -7.23 -8.80
CA TYR A 92 0.10 -6.83 -10.21
C TYR A 92 0.62 -7.87 -11.19
N PHE A 93 1.80 -8.44 -10.93
CA PHE A 93 2.40 -9.50 -11.75
C PHE A 93 1.89 -10.91 -11.41
N LEU A 94 0.89 -11.03 -10.52
CA LEU A 94 0.35 -12.30 -10.03
C LEU A 94 1.42 -13.23 -9.44
N LEU A 95 2.48 -12.65 -8.85
CA LEU A 95 3.56 -13.32 -8.13
C LEU A 95 3.19 -13.48 -6.66
N ILE A 96 2.04 -14.11 -6.43
CA ILE A 96 1.47 -14.40 -5.13
C ILE A 96 1.45 -15.91 -4.91
N GLU A 97 1.14 -16.34 -3.68
CA GLU A 97 1.02 -17.76 -3.34
C GLU A 97 2.29 -18.56 -3.72
N ASN A 98 2.12 -19.62 -4.52
CA ASN A 98 3.19 -20.50 -4.98
C ASN A 98 4.21 -19.80 -5.91
N PHE A 99 3.87 -18.62 -6.43
CA PHE A 99 4.73 -17.82 -7.29
C PHE A 99 5.35 -16.63 -6.55
N ARG A 100 5.16 -16.50 -5.24
CA ARG A 100 5.87 -15.46 -4.48
C ARG A 100 7.38 -15.66 -4.57
N PRO A 101 8.19 -14.64 -4.88
CA PRO A 101 9.64 -14.76 -4.84
C PRO A 101 10.13 -15.10 -3.43
N THR A 102 11.09 -16.03 -3.33
CA THR A 102 11.74 -16.42 -2.06
C THR A 102 13.23 -16.13 -2.05
N SER A 103 13.80 -15.67 -3.16
CA SER A 103 15.23 -15.35 -3.24
C SER A 103 15.53 -14.04 -2.51
N GLU A 104 16.59 -14.05 -1.72
CA GLU A 104 17.06 -12.88 -0.95
C GLU A 104 17.25 -11.64 -1.83
N ARG A 105 17.73 -11.82 -3.07
CA ARG A 105 17.91 -10.73 -4.04
C ARG A 105 16.61 -9.96 -4.34
N VAL A 106 15.47 -10.64 -4.35
CA VAL A 106 14.16 -10.04 -4.62
C VAL A 106 13.51 -9.60 -3.31
N LEU A 107 13.67 -10.36 -2.22
CA LEU A 107 13.14 -10.00 -0.90
C LEU A 107 13.80 -8.76 -0.27
N SER A 108 15.05 -8.45 -0.63
CA SER A 108 15.77 -7.24 -0.18
C SER A 108 15.37 -5.96 -0.93
N VAL A 109 14.47 -6.03 -1.92
CA VAL A 109 14.05 -4.86 -2.72
C VAL A 109 13.49 -3.72 -1.86
N PRO A 110 12.62 -3.95 -0.86
CA PRO A 110 12.08 -2.88 -0.02
C PRO A 110 13.15 -2.10 0.74
N GLU A 111 14.09 -2.79 1.40
CA GLU A 111 15.19 -2.17 2.14
C GLU A 111 16.10 -1.38 1.19
N ALA A 112 16.46 -1.95 0.04
CA ALA A 112 17.30 -1.27 -0.94
C ALA A 112 16.63 -0.01 -1.56
N LEU A 113 15.30 0.01 -1.69
CA LEU A 113 14.57 1.19 -2.11
C LEU A 113 14.53 2.26 -1.01
N ALA A 114 14.30 1.85 0.25
CA ALA A 114 14.28 2.75 1.40
C ALA A 114 15.62 3.47 1.61
N GLU A 115 16.72 2.76 1.41
CA GLU A 115 18.08 3.28 1.51
C GLU A 115 18.52 4.08 0.27
N GLY A 116 17.72 4.08 -0.79
CA GLY A 116 18.07 4.70 -2.08
C GLY A 116 19.15 3.97 -2.88
N GLY A 117 19.55 2.76 -2.45
CA GLY A 117 20.48 1.89 -3.16
C GLY A 117 19.89 1.24 -4.43
N LEU A 118 18.57 1.30 -4.59
CA LEU A 118 17.84 0.82 -5.76
C LEU A 118 16.86 1.89 -6.25
N CYS A 119 16.67 2.00 -7.57
CA CYS A 119 15.55 2.77 -8.12
C CYS A 119 14.40 1.83 -8.51
N VAL A 120 13.18 2.37 -8.64
CA VAL A 120 11.98 1.57 -8.98
C VAL A 120 12.12 0.78 -10.29
N ARG A 121 12.89 1.31 -11.25
CA ARG A 121 13.19 0.62 -12.52
C ARG A 121 13.99 -0.66 -12.28
N ASP A 122 15.03 -0.58 -11.45
CA ASP A 122 15.89 -1.72 -11.13
C ASP A 122 15.16 -2.72 -10.23
N ALA A 123 14.27 -2.24 -9.35
CA ALA A 123 13.37 -3.09 -8.57
C ALA A 123 12.44 -3.91 -9.48
N LEU A 124 11.77 -3.28 -10.44
CA LEU A 124 10.93 -3.97 -11.42
C LEU A 124 11.74 -4.96 -12.26
N HIS A 125 12.95 -4.60 -12.68
CA HIS A 125 13.86 -5.52 -13.36
C HIS A 125 14.15 -6.77 -12.52
N ARG A 126 14.47 -6.61 -11.22
CA ARG A 126 14.73 -7.73 -10.31
C ARG A 126 13.51 -8.64 -10.14
N ILE A 127 12.30 -8.08 -10.08
CA ILE A 127 11.05 -8.84 -9.97
C ILE A 127 10.81 -9.66 -11.24
N VAL A 128 10.88 -9.01 -12.41
CA VAL A 128 10.50 -9.62 -13.70
C VAL A 128 11.54 -10.64 -14.18
N ILE A 129 12.82 -10.49 -13.85
CA ILE A 129 13.85 -11.50 -14.18
C ILE A 129 13.91 -12.66 -13.16
N SER A 130 13.05 -12.67 -12.15
CA SER A 130 13.08 -13.71 -11.13
C SER A 130 12.56 -15.05 -11.64
N ALA A 131 13.07 -16.15 -11.08
CA ALA A 131 12.58 -17.50 -11.39
C ALA A 131 11.08 -17.68 -11.04
N SER A 132 10.55 -16.88 -10.12
CA SER A 132 9.12 -16.87 -9.82
C SER A 132 8.28 -16.28 -10.95
N PHE A 133 8.77 -15.22 -11.58
CA PHE A 133 8.11 -14.63 -12.74
C PHE A 133 8.14 -15.56 -13.95
N ASP A 134 9.27 -16.23 -14.17
CA ASP A 134 9.42 -17.27 -15.21
C ASP A 134 8.44 -18.45 -14.98
N ARG A 135 8.43 -19.02 -13.77
CA ARG A 135 7.50 -20.12 -13.41
C ARG A 135 6.03 -19.73 -13.55
N ARG A 136 5.68 -18.47 -13.26
CA ARG A 136 4.30 -17.97 -13.39
C ARG A 136 3.88 -17.81 -14.84
N ASN A 137 4.83 -17.56 -15.74
CA ASN A 137 4.61 -17.23 -17.14
C ASN A 137 5.42 -18.18 -18.03
N PRO A 138 5.12 -19.50 -18.00
CA PRO A 138 5.94 -20.49 -18.66
C PRO A 138 5.89 -20.37 -20.19
N GLY A 139 7.07 -20.46 -20.81
CA GLY A 139 7.21 -20.44 -22.27
C GLY A 139 7.31 -19.03 -22.87
N ASN A 140 7.92 -18.96 -24.04
CA ASN A 140 8.26 -17.70 -24.71
C ASN A 140 7.03 -16.82 -25.00
N ASP A 141 5.92 -17.39 -25.44
CA ASP A 141 4.71 -16.66 -25.82
C ASP A 141 4.06 -15.97 -24.62
N THR A 142 3.84 -16.70 -23.54
CA THR A 142 3.25 -16.16 -22.31
C THR A 142 4.19 -15.15 -21.66
N PHE A 143 5.48 -15.49 -21.50
CA PHE A 143 6.47 -14.60 -20.89
C PHE A 143 6.56 -13.26 -21.62
N VAL A 144 6.79 -13.29 -22.94
CA VAL A 144 6.99 -12.06 -23.73
C VAL A 144 5.70 -11.26 -23.81
N THR A 145 4.54 -11.92 -23.91
CA THR A 145 3.24 -11.25 -23.87
C THR A 145 3.08 -10.49 -22.56
N VAL A 146 3.32 -11.12 -21.40
CA VAL A 146 3.18 -10.47 -20.10
C VAL A 146 4.17 -9.30 -19.95
N VAL A 147 5.42 -9.46 -20.41
CA VAL A 147 6.39 -8.34 -20.43
C VAL A 147 5.87 -7.18 -21.29
N MET A 148 5.35 -7.44 -22.48
CA MET A 148 4.86 -6.37 -23.37
C MET A 148 3.58 -5.72 -22.84
N GLU A 149 2.63 -6.49 -22.31
CA GLU A 149 1.35 -5.95 -21.86
C GLU A 149 1.44 -5.30 -20.48
N GLN A 150 2.02 -5.99 -19.50
CA GLN A 150 2.03 -5.53 -18.11
C GLN A 150 3.16 -4.54 -17.84
N LEU A 151 4.37 -4.78 -18.38
CA LEU A 151 5.50 -3.88 -18.14
C LEU A 151 5.45 -2.66 -19.07
N LEU A 152 5.09 -2.82 -20.34
CA LEU A 152 5.10 -1.72 -21.33
C LEU A 152 3.73 -1.12 -21.64
N GLY A 153 2.63 -1.73 -21.19
CA GLY A 153 1.28 -1.25 -21.50
C GLY A 153 0.90 -1.40 -22.99
N LEU A 154 1.53 -2.34 -23.70
CA LEU A 154 1.22 -2.60 -25.12
C LEU A 154 0.02 -3.54 -25.25
N THR A 155 -0.59 -3.53 -26.43
CA THR A 155 -1.56 -4.54 -26.86
C THR A 155 -0.86 -5.41 -27.89
N VAL A 156 -0.44 -6.64 -27.53
CA VAL A 156 0.47 -7.44 -28.39
C VAL A 156 -0.12 -7.75 -29.76
N GLN A 157 -1.44 -7.84 -29.86
CA GLN A 157 -2.18 -8.06 -31.10
C GLN A 157 -1.98 -6.91 -32.11
N LYS A 158 -1.61 -5.71 -31.64
CA LYS A 158 -1.30 -4.54 -32.48
C LYS A 158 0.18 -4.48 -32.91
N VAL A 159 1.04 -5.30 -32.32
CA VAL A 159 2.50 -5.32 -32.59
C VAL A 159 3.06 -6.75 -32.71
N PRO A 160 2.46 -7.62 -33.55
CA PRO A 160 2.81 -9.04 -33.62
C PRO A 160 4.28 -9.28 -34.01
N ARG A 161 4.87 -8.39 -34.83
CA ARG A 161 6.29 -8.49 -35.20
C ARG A 161 7.22 -8.37 -34.00
N GLU A 162 6.94 -7.45 -33.08
CA GLU A 162 7.76 -7.27 -31.87
C GLU A 162 7.62 -8.46 -30.93
N LEU A 163 6.41 -9.03 -30.83
CA LEU A 163 6.16 -10.26 -30.07
C LEU A 163 7.01 -11.43 -30.59
N GLU A 164 7.01 -11.67 -31.91
CA GLU A 164 7.81 -12.75 -32.51
C GLU A 164 9.32 -12.54 -32.34
N ILE A 165 9.80 -11.29 -32.38
CA ILE A 165 11.19 -10.98 -32.08
C ILE A 165 11.49 -11.29 -30.60
N GLY A 166 10.63 -10.85 -29.68
CA GLY A 166 10.81 -11.12 -28.25
C GLY A 166 10.82 -12.61 -27.94
N LYS A 167 9.95 -13.41 -28.56
CA LYS A 167 9.95 -14.88 -28.45
C LYS A 167 11.25 -15.50 -28.92
N ARG A 168 11.75 -15.07 -30.08
CA ARG A 168 13.04 -15.53 -30.60
C ARG A 168 14.19 -15.20 -29.64
N LEU A 169 14.21 -14.01 -29.05
CA LEU A 169 15.21 -13.61 -28.07
C LEU A 169 15.13 -14.47 -26.80
N TYR A 170 13.91 -14.74 -26.32
CA TYR A 170 13.67 -15.63 -25.18
C TYR A 170 14.33 -17.00 -25.41
N ASP A 171 14.18 -17.57 -26.61
CA ASP A 171 14.78 -18.86 -26.99
C ASP A 171 16.29 -18.79 -27.31
N GLY A 172 16.94 -17.65 -27.06
CA GLY A 172 18.39 -17.47 -27.28
C GLY A 172 18.79 -17.04 -28.70
N GLY A 173 17.81 -16.79 -29.58
CA GLY A 173 18.06 -16.26 -30.91
C GLY A 173 18.38 -14.76 -30.90
N GLN A 174 19.07 -14.28 -31.94
CA GLN A 174 19.42 -12.86 -32.08
C GLN A 174 18.32 -12.04 -32.77
N GLY A 175 18.17 -10.78 -32.40
CA GLY A 175 17.24 -9.85 -33.03
C GLY A 175 17.22 -8.45 -32.41
N ASN A 176 16.44 -7.55 -33.02
CA ASN A 176 16.26 -6.17 -32.55
C ASN A 176 14.87 -6.01 -31.93
N PHE A 177 14.74 -6.23 -30.63
CA PHE A 177 13.49 -6.05 -29.88
C PHE A 177 13.33 -4.59 -29.46
N LEU A 178 12.21 -3.97 -29.79
CA LEU A 178 11.92 -2.55 -29.50
C LEU A 178 13.05 -1.61 -29.97
N GLY A 179 13.66 -1.95 -31.12
CA GLY A 179 14.75 -1.18 -31.70
C GLY A 179 16.13 -1.38 -31.04
N ARG A 180 16.29 -2.36 -30.14
CA ARG A 180 17.58 -2.66 -29.49
C ARG A 180 17.98 -4.12 -29.69
N ALA A 181 19.26 -4.33 -29.94
CA ALA A 181 19.81 -5.67 -30.09
C ALA A 181 19.72 -6.46 -28.76
N GLY A 182 19.37 -7.74 -28.87
CA GLY A 182 19.38 -8.69 -27.77
C GLY A 182 19.48 -10.13 -28.28
N SER A 183 19.82 -11.06 -27.38
CA SER A 183 19.99 -12.47 -27.72
C SER A 183 19.64 -13.43 -26.58
N SER A 184 18.84 -12.97 -25.61
CA SER A 184 18.48 -13.77 -24.45
C SER A 184 17.16 -13.32 -23.82
N GLN A 185 16.56 -14.18 -23.00
CA GLN A 185 15.43 -13.82 -22.13
C GLN A 185 15.75 -12.61 -21.22
N ALA A 186 16.95 -12.56 -20.66
CA ALA A 186 17.40 -11.43 -19.84
C ALA A 186 17.44 -10.11 -20.64
N ASP A 187 17.80 -10.17 -21.93
CA ASP A 187 17.76 -9.01 -22.81
C ASP A 187 16.34 -8.54 -23.08
N VAL A 188 15.35 -9.44 -23.23
CA VAL A 188 13.94 -9.06 -23.38
C VAL A 188 13.51 -8.18 -22.21
N VAL A 189 13.79 -8.62 -20.97
CA VAL A 189 13.45 -7.88 -19.75
C VAL A 189 14.22 -6.58 -19.66
N ARG A 190 15.55 -6.61 -19.84
CA ARG A 190 16.41 -5.42 -19.80
C ARG A 190 15.95 -4.36 -20.80
N ILE A 191 15.72 -4.74 -22.05
CA ILE A 191 15.27 -3.83 -23.11
C ILE A 191 13.92 -3.23 -22.75
N ALA A 192 12.97 -4.03 -22.28
CA ALA A 192 11.63 -3.55 -21.88
C ALA A 192 11.70 -2.57 -20.70
N VAL A 193 12.47 -2.89 -19.65
CA VAL A 193 12.68 -2.01 -18.49
C VAL A 193 13.34 -0.68 -18.89
N GLU A 194 14.22 -0.69 -19.90
CA GLU A 194 14.88 0.52 -20.37
C GLU A 194 14.02 1.36 -21.33
N ASP A 195 12.93 0.81 -21.86
CA ASP A 195 11.99 1.51 -22.75
C ASP A 195 11.20 2.59 -21.99
N ARG A 196 10.99 3.74 -22.64
CA ARG A 196 10.25 4.87 -22.06
C ARG A 196 8.81 4.50 -21.66
N ARG A 197 8.19 3.55 -22.37
CA ARG A 197 6.82 3.10 -22.15
C ARG A 197 6.68 2.39 -20.80
N MET A 198 7.73 1.71 -20.33
CA MET A 198 7.71 1.06 -19.02
C MET A 198 7.41 2.08 -17.92
N LEU A 199 8.17 3.17 -17.89
CA LEU A 199 7.99 4.18 -16.85
C LEU A 199 6.64 4.89 -16.98
N GLN A 200 6.14 5.11 -18.19
CA GLN A 200 4.79 5.65 -18.41
C GLN A 200 3.70 4.72 -17.88
N GLN A 201 3.80 3.41 -18.17
CA GLN A 201 2.84 2.42 -17.69
C GLN A 201 2.89 2.30 -16.15
N PHE A 202 4.09 2.27 -15.57
CA PHE A 202 4.28 2.30 -14.12
C PHE A 202 3.65 3.53 -13.46
N LEU A 203 3.94 4.72 -13.98
CA LEU A 203 3.39 5.97 -13.46
C LEU A 203 1.88 6.11 -13.66
N LYS A 204 1.35 5.59 -14.77
CA LYS A 204 -0.10 5.51 -15.01
C LYS A 204 -0.79 4.71 -13.91
N ARG A 205 -0.27 3.53 -13.56
CA ARG A 205 -0.80 2.71 -12.46
C ARG A 205 -0.67 3.42 -11.12
N GLY A 206 0.48 4.03 -10.84
CA GLY A 206 0.73 4.80 -9.62
C GLY A 206 -0.27 5.94 -9.44
N CYS A 207 -0.51 6.73 -10.49
CA CYS A 207 -1.49 7.82 -10.50
C CYS A 207 -2.92 7.28 -10.30
N GLY A 208 -3.31 6.22 -11.02
CA GLY A 208 -4.63 5.61 -10.85
C GLY A 208 -4.87 5.10 -9.43
N ARG A 209 -3.83 4.59 -8.76
CA ARG A 209 -3.91 4.14 -7.37
C ARG A 209 -3.96 5.31 -6.38
N ILE A 210 -3.00 6.22 -6.46
CA ILE A 210 -2.81 7.30 -5.48
C ILE A 210 -3.79 8.43 -5.71
N LEU A 211 -4.01 8.88 -6.94
CA LEU A 211 -4.89 10.02 -7.22
C LEU A 211 -6.31 9.62 -7.68
N ARG A 212 -6.54 8.32 -7.93
CA ARG A 212 -7.85 7.78 -8.40
C ARG A 212 -8.39 8.43 -9.67
N ARG A 213 -7.48 8.88 -10.52
CA ARG A 213 -7.79 9.43 -11.84
C ARG A 213 -6.84 8.88 -12.89
N GLU A 214 -7.24 9.01 -14.14
CA GLU A 214 -6.36 8.70 -15.26
C GLU A 214 -5.34 9.84 -15.46
N ALA A 215 -4.08 9.46 -15.67
CA ALA A 215 -3.04 10.39 -16.07
C ALA A 215 -3.13 10.68 -17.57
N THR A 216 -3.00 11.94 -17.94
CA THR A 216 -2.92 12.36 -19.34
C THR A 216 -1.57 11.97 -19.96
N GLY A 217 -1.52 11.82 -21.28
CA GLY A 217 -0.26 11.55 -21.98
C GLY A 217 0.82 12.61 -21.75
N ARG A 218 0.43 13.88 -21.56
CA ARG A 218 1.34 15.00 -21.26
C ARG A 218 1.95 14.87 -19.87
N GLU A 219 1.13 14.57 -18.85
CA GLU A 219 1.60 14.33 -17.49
C GLU A 219 2.58 13.14 -17.45
N LEU A 220 2.21 12.01 -18.06
CA LEU A 220 3.08 10.84 -18.12
C LEU A 220 4.42 11.14 -18.80
N ALA A 221 4.43 11.92 -19.89
CA ALA A 221 5.66 12.34 -20.54
C ALA A 221 6.51 13.30 -19.69
N GLN A 222 5.89 14.17 -18.89
CA GLN A 222 6.58 15.07 -17.97
C GLN A 222 7.16 14.30 -16.78
N TRP A 223 6.35 13.49 -16.10
CA TRP A 223 6.76 12.70 -14.95
C TRP A 223 7.84 11.67 -15.32
N SER A 224 7.71 10.98 -16.46
CA SER A 224 8.75 10.05 -16.92
C SER A 224 10.10 10.73 -17.16
N ARG A 225 10.09 11.95 -17.73
CA ARG A 225 11.32 12.75 -17.90
C ARG A 225 11.92 13.17 -16.57
N ARG A 226 11.06 13.60 -15.63
CA ARG A 226 11.48 14.00 -14.28
C ARG A 226 12.11 12.83 -13.55
N VAL A 227 11.42 11.70 -13.42
CA VAL A 227 11.89 10.53 -12.68
C VAL A 227 13.15 9.95 -13.31
N GLY A 228 13.18 9.78 -14.63
CA GLY A 228 14.35 9.28 -15.35
C GLY A 228 14.82 7.93 -14.82
N LYS A 229 16.09 7.86 -14.39
CA LYS A 229 16.71 6.69 -13.73
C LYS A 229 16.97 6.91 -12.23
N SER A 230 16.48 8.00 -11.64
CA SER A 230 16.83 8.40 -10.28
C SER A 230 15.74 8.00 -9.29
N GLY A 231 16.07 7.15 -8.30
CA GLY A 231 15.13 6.76 -7.24
C GLY A 231 14.57 7.96 -6.47
N GLN A 232 15.44 8.89 -6.05
CA GLN A 232 15.03 10.10 -5.32
C GLN A 232 13.96 10.92 -6.05
N LYS A 233 14.03 11.03 -7.37
CA LYS A 233 13.08 11.82 -8.16
C LYS A 233 11.69 11.20 -8.22
N TYR A 234 11.58 9.89 -7.99
CA TYR A 234 10.29 9.23 -7.81
C TYR A 234 9.69 9.56 -6.45
N ASN A 235 10.50 9.61 -5.38
CA ASN A 235 10.04 10.05 -4.07
C ASN A 235 9.54 11.50 -4.10
N ASP A 236 10.24 12.39 -4.80
CA ASP A 236 9.81 13.77 -4.99
C ASP A 236 8.46 13.83 -5.75
N LEU A 237 8.25 12.96 -6.75
CA LEU A 237 6.98 12.88 -7.46
C LEU A 237 5.84 12.36 -6.57
N LEU A 238 6.11 11.33 -5.75
CA LEU A 238 5.13 10.84 -4.78
C LEU A 238 4.75 11.94 -3.79
N ARG A 239 5.74 12.68 -3.28
CA ARG A 239 5.50 13.82 -2.39
C ARG A 239 4.58 14.84 -3.04
N ASP A 240 4.86 15.21 -4.28
CA ASP A 240 4.01 16.16 -5.01
C ASP A 240 2.58 15.63 -5.21
N TRP A 241 2.41 14.33 -5.48
CA TRP A 241 1.08 13.72 -5.57
C TRP A 241 0.34 13.73 -4.24
N PHE A 242 0.99 13.40 -3.11
CA PHE A 242 0.30 13.41 -1.81
C PHE A 242 -0.01 14.81 -1.28
N LEU A 243 0.66 15.84 -1.80
CA LEU A 243 0.44 17.24 -1.42
C LEU A 243 -0.38 18.03 -2.46
N SER A 244 -0.87 17.39 -3.52
CA SER A 244 -1.63 18.07 -4.57
C SER A 244 -3.11 18.21 -4.23
N GLU A 245 -3.75 19.19 -4.88
CA GLU A 245 -5.21 19.38 -4.82
C GLU A 245 -5.96 18.12 -5.30
N ASP A 246 -5.47 17.45 -6.36
CA ASP A 246 -6.06 16.18 -6.83
C ASP A 246 -6.15 15.12 -5.72
N TYR A 247 -5.17 15.06 -4.83
CA TYR A 247 -5.19 14.12 -3.72
C TYR A 247 -6.25 14.51 -2.70
N ASP A 248 -6.40 15.80 -2.40
CA ASP A 248 -7.46 16.29 -1.51
C ASP A 248 -8.85 16.08 -2.11
N GLU A 249 -9.04 16.34 -3.41
CA GLU A 249 -10.30 16.07 -4.11
C GLU A 249 -10.66 14.59 -4.03
N ARG A 250 -9.68 13.70 -4.22
CA ARG A 250 -9.91 12.25 -4.10
C ARG A 250 -10.41 11.88 -2.71
N LEU A 251 -9.95 12.57 -1.65
CA LEU A 251 -10.36 12.25 -0.27
C LEU A 251 -11.86 12.42 -0.09
N ALA A 252 -12.51 13.30 -0.86
CA ALA A 252 -13.96 13.47 -0.84
C ALA A 252 -14.71 12.25 -1.39
N THR A 253 -14.05 11.45 -2.24
CA THR A 253 -14.60 10.24 -2.86
C THR A 253 -14.13 8.98 -2.14
N ARG A 254 -14.94 7.91 -2.20
CA ARG A 254 -14.60 6.61 -1.63
C ARG A 254 -14.48 5.56 -2.73
N ALA A 255 -13.51 4.65 -2.59
CA ALA A 255 -13.36 3.51 -3.46
C ALA A 255 -13.39 2.21 -2.65
N ALA A 256 -13.89 1.14 -3.26
CA ALA A 256 -13.92 -0.18 -2.64
C ALA A 256 -12.50 -0.65 -2.27
N GLN A 257 -12.36 -1.22 -1.08
CA GLN A 257 -11.08 -1.71 -0.66
C GLN A 257 -10.66 -2.95 -1.45
N PRO A 258 -9.42 -3.09 -1.95
CA PRO A 258 -8.89 -4.40 -2.33
C PRO A 258 -8.86 -5.32 -1.12
N ASN A 259 -9.10 -6.62 -1.35
CA ASN A 259 -9.19 -7.62 -0.28
C ASN A 259 -7.96 -7.62 0.64
N ARG A 260 -6.75 -7.41 0.10
CA ARG A 260 -5.51 -7.34 0.90
C ARG A 260 -5.50 -6.17 1.89
N ILE A 261 -5.98 -4.99 1.48
CA ILE A 261 -6.04 -3.79 2.32
C ILE A 261 -7.14 -3.97 3.37
N PHE A 262 -8.29 -4.52 2.98
CA PHE A 262 -9.36 -4.85 3.93
C PHE A 262 -8.88 -5.78 5.06
N ILE A 263 -8.22 -6.89 4.71
CA ILE A 263 -7.71 -7.85 5.71
C ILE A 263 -6.70 -7.16 6.63
N ARG A 264 -5.71 -6.44 6.09
CA ARG A 264 -4.72 -5.73 6.91
C ARG A 264 -5.36 -4.68 7.81
N SER A 265 -6.35 -3.96 7.29
CA SER A 265 -7.09 -2.95 8.05
C SER A 265 -7.82 -3.55 9.23
N LEU A 266 -8.56 -4.64 8.99
CA LEU A 266 -9.30 -5.34 10.02
C LEU A 266 -8.40 -5.87 11.15
N PHE A 267 -7.21 -6.37 10.81
CA PHE A 267 -6.25 -6.83 11.83
C PHE A 267 -5.67 -5.67 12.65
N VAL A 268 -5.31 -4.55 12.03
CA VAL A 268 -4.78 -3.38 12.74
C VAL A 268 -5.86 -2.72 13.60
N ASP A 269 -7.06 -2.56 13.06
CA ASP A 269 -8.17 -1.91 13.75
C ASP A 269 -8.69 -2.73 14.93
N LEU A 270 -8.72 -4.07 14.83
CA LEU A 270 -9.21 -4.93 15.91
C LEU A 270 -8.12 -5.39 16.88
N MET A 271 -6.89 -5.62 16.42
CA MET A 271 -5.83 -6.29 17.20
C MET A 271 -4.52 -5.51 17.27
N ASP A 272 -4.44 -4.32 16.65
CA ASP A 272 -3.24 -3.46 16.64
C ASP A 272 -1.97 -4.17 16.16
N ARG A 273 -2.12 -5.09 15.20
CA ARG A 273 -1.04 -5.85 14.56
C ARG A 273 -1.36 -6.14 13.11
N LEU A 274 -0.36 -6.50 12.32
CA LEU A 274 -0.57 -7.08 11.00
C LEU A 274 -1.01 -8.56 11.09
N PRO A 275 -1.76 -9.07 10.09
CA PRO A 275 -1.97 -10.50 9.95
C PRO A 275 -0.64 -11.21 9.67
N GLY A 276 -0.47 -12.43 10.19
CA GLY A 276 0.59 -13.31 9.74
C GLY A 276 0.40 -13.69 8.26
N GLU A 277 1.47 -14.16 7.61
CA GLU A 277 1.42 -14.51 6.19
C GLU A 277 0.34 -15.56 5.88
N ASP A 278 0.22 -16.60 6.71
CA ASP A 278 -0.81 -17.64 6.58
C ASP A 278 -2.23 -17.12 6.79
N GLU A 279 -2.43 -16.24 7.77
CA GLU A 279 -3.73 -15.59 8.04
C GLU A 279 -4.15 -14.77 6.81
N SER A 280 -3.25 -13.91 6.33
CA SER A 280 -3.48 -13.07 5.15
C SER A 280 -3.76 -13.89 3.90
N ARG A 281 -2.96 -14.93 3.67
CA ARG A 281 -3.07 -15.83 2.51
C ARG A 281 -4.42 -16.54 2.46
N ARG A 282 -4.82 -17.21 3.55
CA ARG A 282 -6.09 -17.96 3.59
C ARG A 282 -7.29 -17.06 3.37
N MET A 283 -7.32 -15.89 4.02
CA MET A 283 -8.42 -14.94 3.88
C MET A 283 -8.47 -14.33 2.48
N ARG A 284 -7.32 -13.96 1.92
CA ARG A 284 -7.24 -13.40 0.57
C ARG A 284 -7.69 -14.40 -0.48
N ASN A 285 -7.23 -15.65 -0.41
CA ASN A 285 -7.66 -16.70 -1.35
C ASN A 285 -9.17 -16.96 -1.29
N ALA A 286 -9.76 -16.87 -0.09
CA ALA A 286 -11.20 -17.00 0.07
C ALA A 286 -11.99 -15.82 -0.54
N LEU A 287 -11.46 -14.60 -0.45
CA LEU A 287 -12.12 -13.39 -0.97
C LEU A 287 -11.90 -13.16 -2.47
N ASP A 288 -10.70 -13.43 -2.99
CA ASP A 288 -10.34 -13.20 -4.40
C ASP A 288 -11.07 -14.18 -5.35
N GLY A 289 -11.59 -15.29 -4.83
CA GLY A 289 -12.39 -16.25 -5.58
C GLY A 289 -13.87 -15.90 -5.75
N LEU A 290 -14.32 -14.77 -5.21
CA LEU A 290 -15.73 -14.36 -5.23
C LEU A 290 -15.97 -13.17 -6.16
N ALA A 291 -17.11 -13.17 -6.86
CA ALA A 291 -17.56 -12.01 -7.64
C ALA A 291 -17.96 -10.83 -6.75
N ASP A 292 -18.57 -11.11 -5.59
CA ASP A 292 -18.84 -10.15 -4.52
C ASP A 292 -18.28 -10.69 -3.20
N ALA A 293 -17.27 -10.00 -2.67
CA ALA A 293 -16.61 -10.34 -1.43
C ALA A 293 -17.34 -9.80 -0.18
N GLY A 294 -18.32 -8.91 -0.32
CA GLY A 294 -18.97 -8.19 0.78
C GLY A 294 -19.53 -9.10 1.88
N PRO A 295 -20.37 -10.11 1.56
CA PRO A 295 -20.89 -11.03 2.56
C PRO A 295 -19.79 -11.78 3.34
N LEU A 296 -18.76 -12.27 2.64
CA LEU A 296 -17.66 -12.99 3.28
C LEU A 296 -16.77 -12.07 4.12
N ARG A 297 -16.58 -10.80 3.71
CA ARG A 297 -15.89 -9.79 4.52
C ARG A 297 -16.58 -9.59 5.88
N SER A 298 -17.90 -9.50 5.89
CA SER A 298 -18.68 -9.41 7.14
C SER A 298 -18.52 -10.66 8.01
N VAL A 299 -18.51 -11.86 7.41
CA VAL A 299 -18.25 -13.10 8.17
C VAL A 299 -16.83 -13.09 8.77
N ILE A 300 -15.80 -12.69 8.01
CA ILE A 300 -14.43 -12.58 8.53
C ILE A 300 -14.35 -11.56 9.67
N ALA A 301 -14.99 -10.40 9.52
CA ALA A 301 -15.08 -9.40 10.58
C ALA A 301 -15.74 -9.96 11.84
N ARG A 302 -16.85 -10.70 11.69
CA ARG A 302 -17.51 -11.37 12.79
C ARG A 302 -16.61 -12.37 13.50
N LEU A 303 -15.92 -13.24 12.74
CA LEU A 303 -15.02 -14.25 13.28
C LEU A 303 -13.87 -13.61 14.07
N LEU A 304 -13.29 -12.51 13.58
CA LEU A 304 -12.21 -11.82 14.29
C LEU A 304 -12.71 -11.10 15.54
N VAL A 305 -13.87 -10.46 15.50
CA VAL A 305 -14.50 -9.82 16.67
C VAL A 305 -14.83 -10.86 17.75
N ASP A 306 -15.41 -12.00 17.38
CA ASP A 306 -15.79 -13.06 18.32
C ASP A 306 -14.60 -13.95 18.77
N SER A 307 -13.42 -13.80 18.17
CA SER A 307 -12.24 -14.61 18.52
C SER A 307 -11.69 -14.39 19.93
N GLY A 308 -12.14 -13.34 20.63
CA GLY A 308 -11.60 -12.90 21.92
C GLY A 308 -10.21 -12.26 21.84
N ARG A 309 -9.62 -12.15 20.64
CA ARG A 309 -8.31 -11.51 20.41
C ARG A 309 -8.43 -10.02 20.10
N ALA A 310 -9.61 -9.55 19.71
CA ALA A 310 -9.85 -8.14 19.47
C ALA A 310 -9.75 -7.36 20.79
N ALA A 311 -9.07 -6.22 20.76
CA ALA A 311 -8.87 -5.35 21.93
C ALA A 311 -10.14 -4.54 22.24
N ILE A 312 -11.22 -5.24 22.61
CA ILE A 312 -12.53 -4.66 22.89
C ILE A 312 -12.74 -4.67 24.41
N PRO A 313 -12.91 -3.51 25.06
CA PRO A 313 -13.12 -3.45 26.50
C PRO A 313 -14.44 -4.12 26.91
N GLU A 314 -14.47 -4.66 28.13
CA GLU A 314 -15.71 -5.13 28.74
C GLU A 314 -16.69 -3.96 28.95
N LYS A 315 -17.99 -4.24 28.87
CA LYS A 315 -19.05 -3.21 28.95
C LYS A 315 -18.95 -2.37 30.22
N ALA A 316 -18.64 -3.01 31.34
CA ALA A 316 -18.49 -2.35 32.65
C ALA A 316 -17.30 -1.37 32.72
N ASN A 317 -16.30 -1.53 31.84
CA ASN A 317 -15.11 -0.68 31.81
C ASN A 317 -15.29 0.56 30.90
N ILE A 318 -16.45 0.71 30.25
CA ILE A 318 -16.76 1.84 29.37
C ILE A 318 -17.67 2.80 30.13
N THR A 319 -17.06 3.81 30.75
CA THR A 319 -17.77 4.81 31.57
C THR A 319 -18.49 5.87 30.74
N ASP A 320 -17.97 6.19 29.56
CA ASP A 320 -18.54 7.14 28.61
C ASP A 320 -18.71 6.46 27.24
N PRO A 321 -19.89 5.85 26.99
CA PRO A 321 -20.17 5.18 25.73
C PRO A 321 -20.07 6.12 24.52
N THR A 322 -20.49 7.38 24.67
CA THR A 322 -20.49 8.35 23.57
C THR A 322 -19.06 8.68 23.14
N ARG A 323 -18.16 8.94 24.09
CA ARG A 323 -16.74 9.17 23.78
C ARG A 323 -16.08 7.92 23.19
N TRP A 324 -16.38 6.74 23.74
CA TRP A 324 -15.86 5.47 23.22
C TRP A 324 -16.32 5.25 21.77
N ILE A 325 -17.61 5.39 21.48
CA ILE A 325 -18.18 5.27 20.12
C ILE A 325 -17.52 6.28 19.17
N THR A 326 -17.39 7.54 19.58
CA THR A 326 -16.73 8.58 18.79
C THR A 326 -15.32 8.16 18.38
N SER A 327 -14.54 7.62 19.32
CA SER A 327 -13.19 7.13 19.04
C SER A 327 -13.17 5.95 18.06
N LEU A 328 -14.20 5.09 18.06
CA LEU A 328 -14.30 3.98 17.09
C LEU A 328 -14.59 4.50 15.67
N PHE A 329 -15.45 5.50 15.52
CA PHE A 329 -15.71 6.14 14.22
C PHE A 329 -14.44 6.81 13.66
N GLU A 330 -13.72 7.56 14.49
CA GLU A 330 -12.46 8.21 14.09
C GLU A 330 -11.37 7.18 13.75
N ARG A 331 -11.33 6.08 14.50
CA ARG A 331 -10.38 4.99 14.25
C ARG A 331 -10.71 4.24 12.96
N TYR A 332 -11.91 3.69 12.87
CA TYR A 332 -12.31 2.71 11.85
C TYR A 332 -12.81 3.36 10.56
N LEU A 333 -13.48 4.51 10.64
CA LEU A 333 -14.06 5.19 9.48
C LEU A 333 -13.32 6.49 9.12
N GLY A 334 -12.38 6.92 9.97
CA GLY A 334 -11.59 8.13 9.74
C GLY A 334 -12.43 9.41 9.84
N ARG A 335 -13.53 9.42 10.59
CA ARG A 335 -14.34 10.64 10.78
C ARG A 335 -15.04 10.62 12.12
N ALA A 336 -15.48 11.78 12.59
CA ALA A 336 -16.42 11.84 13.70
C ALA A 336 -17.78 11.22 13.28
N PRO A 337 -18.51 10.60 14.23
CA PRO A 337 -19.89 10.21 14.01
C PRO A 337 -20.78 11.45 13.87
N LEU A 338 -21.83 11.33 13.06
CA LEU A 338 -22.92 12.30 13.05
C LEU A 338 -23.67 12.25 14.39
N PRO A 339 -24.33 13.35 14.82
CA PRO A 339 -25.09 13.36 16.08
C PRO A 339 -26.14 12.24 16.17
N GLU A 340 -26.80 11.93 15.05
CA GLU A 340 -27.79 10.85 14.96
C GLU A 340 -27.15 9.47 15.10
N GLU A 341 -25.99 9.24 14.45
CA GLU A 341 -25.24 7.99 14.59
C GLU A 341 -24.83 7.78 16.05
N THR A 342 -24.26 8.81 16.69
CA THR A 342 -23.89 8.75 18.11
C THR A 342 -25.10 8.40 18.98
N ALA A 343 -26.25 9.04 18.76
CA ALA A 343 -27.45 8.78 19.55
C ALA A 343 -27.98 7.34 19.36
N VAL A 344 -27.93 6.81 18.13
CA VAL A 344 -28.35 5.44 17.82
C VAL A 344 -27.41 4.42 18.46
N PHE A 345 -26.10 4.58 18.28
CA PHE A 345 -25.09 3.68 18.83
C PHE A 345 -25.05 3.73 20.36
N ALA A 346 -25.19 4.91 20.98
CA ALA A 346 -25.24 5.06 22.44
C ALA A 346 -26.50 4.42 23.02
N ARG A 347 -27.66 4.61 22.39
CA ARG A 347 -28.90 3.93 22.79
C ARG A 347 -28.76 2.41 22.69
N ALA A 348 -28.24 1.91 21.58
CA ALA A 348 -27.99 0.49 21.39
C ALA A 348 -27.02 -0.04 22.45
N PHE A 349 -25.98 0.70 22.82
CA PHE A 349 -25.04 0.30 23.86
C PHE A 349 -25.71 0.11 25.23
N HIS A 350 -26.72 0.93 25.57
CA HIS A 350 -27.45 0.81 26.83
C HIS A 350 -28.42 -0.37 26.90
N ASP A 351 -28.75 -1.01 25.77
CA ASP A 351 -29.50 -2.26 25.77
C ASP A 351 -28.73 -3.34 26.53
N PRO A 352 -29.32 -4.04 27.53
CA PRO A 352 -28.64 -5.09 28.29
C PRO A 352 -27.99 -6.19 27.44
N GLU A 353 -28.60 -6.56 26.31
CA GLU A 353 -28.10 -7.62 25.43
C GLU A 353 -26.99 -7.13 24.49
N CYS A 354 -26.86 -5.81 24.33
CA CYS A 354 -25.81 -5.24 23.49
C CYS A 354 -24.44 -5.35 24.16
N ARG A 355 -23.52 -6.05 23.48
CA ARG A 355 -22.12 -6.16 23.85
C ARG A 355 -21.30 -5.09 23.11
N PRO A 356 -20.20 -4.58 23.67
CA PRO A 356 -19.25 -3.72 22.94
C PRO A 356 -18.81 -4.32 21.59
N ALA A 357 -18.65 -5.64 21.53
CA ALA A 357 -18.38 -6.38 20.30
C ALA A 357 -19.46 -6.21 19.21
N THR A 358 -20.73 -6.05 19.60
CA THR A 358 -21.84 -5.79 18.65
C THR A 358 -21.66 -4.44 17.96
N ILE A 359 -21.26 -3.40 18.71
CA ILE A 359 -20.98 -2.07 18.19
C ILE A 359 -19.80 -2.11 17.21
N VAL A 360 -18.69 -2.73 17.63
CA VAL A 360 -17.49 -2.88 16.78
C VAL A 360 -17.83 -3.63 15.49
N TYR A 361 -18.52 -4.77 15.59
CA TYR A 361 -18.95 -5.55 14.43
C TYR A 361 -19.82 -4.74 13.47
N ALA A 362 -20.77 -3.95 13.98
CA ALA A 362 -21.61 -3.10 13.15
C ALA A 362 -20.78 -2.09 12.34
N LEU A 363 -19.74 -1.49 12.94
CA LEU A 363 -18.86 -0.54 12.26
C LEU A 363 -17.99 -1.22 11.20
N VAL A 364 -17.30 -2.32 11.54
CA VAL A 364 -16.34 -2.97 10.62
C VAL A 364 -17.01 -3.80 9.52
N SER A 365 -18.32 -4.09 9.64
CA SER A 365 -19.12 -4.71 8.57
C SER A 365 -19.86 -3.69 7.71
N HIS A 366 -19.95 -2.42 8.13
CA HIS A 366 -20.62 -1.37 7.38
C HIS A 366 -19.93 -1.12 6.01
N PRO A 367 -20.68 -0.83 4.92
CA PRO A 367 -20.09 -0.57 3.60
C PRO A 367 -19.03 0.53 3.60
N GLU A 368 -19.21 1.56 4.44
CA GLU A 368 -18.22 2.62 4.60
C GLU A 368 -16.84 2.11 5.00
N TYR A 369 -16.76 1.18 5.96
CA TYR A 369 -15.51 0.58 6.40
C TYR A 369 -14.82 -0.21 5.29
N GLN A 370 -15.61 -0.76 4.35
CA GLN A 370 -15.11 -1.53 3.21
C GLN A 370 -14.67 -0.65 2.04
N THR A 371 -14.80 0.67 2.20
CA THR A 371 -14.32 1.68 1.25
C THR A 371 -13.28 2.57 1.94
N TRP A 372 -12.47 3.32 1.18
CA TRP A 372 -11.61 4.37 1.76
C TRP A 372 -11.44 5.56 0.84
#